data_AF-A0A662RDI1-F1
#
_entry.id   AF-A0A662RDI1-F1
#
_cell.length_a   1.000
_cell.length_b   1.000
_cell.length_c   1.000
_cell.angle_alpha   90.00
_cell.angle_beta   90.00
_cell.angle_gamma   90.00
#
_symmetry.space_group_name_H-M   'P 1'
#
loop_
_entity.id
_entity.type
_entity.pdbx_description
1 polymer ?
#
loop_
_entity_poly.entity_id
_entity_poly.type
_entity_poly.pdbx_seq_one_letter_code
_entity_poly.pdbx_strand_id
1 'polypeptide(L)'
;MNNTSIRNVYNHRYGNVTWNVITMPVIEVPQISLEEQRKYAGRHAAIVEGRIVSSGDTAREAFQKAKELFPEKKTDEIGLLYIPREEMMIL
;
A
#
# COMPACT_ATOMS: atom_id res chain seq x y z
N MET A 1 -19.99 2.96 1.83
CA MET A 1 -20.22 4.15 1.00
C MET A 1 -18.91 4.53 0.31
N ASN A 2 -18.80 4.16 -0.97
CA ASN A 2 -18.15 4.86 -2.08
C ASN A 2 -17.07 5.92 -1.73
N ASN A 3 -15.81 5.50 -1.69
CA ASN A 3 -14.68 6.43 -1.72
C ASN A 3 -14.23 6.63 -3.17
N THR A 4 -14.98 7.46 -3.89
CA THR A 4 -14.52 8.04 -5.15
C THR A 4 -13.32 8.91 -4.82
N SER A 5 -12.12 8.54 -5.29
CA SER A 5 -10.91 9.36 -5.17
C SER A 5 -11.08 10.69 -5.90
N ILE A 6 -11.73 11.64 -5.25
CA ILE A 6 -11.78 13.04 -5.63
C ILE A 6 -10.37 13.57 -5.37
N ARG A 7 -9.59 13.80 -6.42
CA ARG A 7 -8.32 14.55 -6.31
C ARG A 7 -8.70 15.95 -5.85
N ASN A 8 -8.44 16.28 -4.58
CA ASN A 8 -8.63 17.62 -4.07
C ASN A 8 -7.56 18.53 -4.70
N VAL A 9 -7.97 19.31 -5.70
CA VAL A 9 -7.12 20.31 -6.35
C VAL A 9 -7.35 21.65 -5.66
N TYR A 10 -6.32 22.17 -5.00
CA TYR A 10 -6.38 23.48 -4.35
C TYR A 10 -5.61 24.51 -5.16
N ASN A 11 -6.23 25.67 -5.37
CA ASN A 11 -5.58 26.81 -5.99
C ASN A 11 -4.83 27.60 -4.93
N HIS A 12 -3.51 27.68 -5.04
CA HIS A 12 -2.71 28.53 -4.19
C HIS A 12 -2.15 29.70 -4.98
N ARG A 13 -2.40 30.91 -4.49
CA ARG A 13 -1.99 32.16 -5.15
C ARG A 13 -0.77 32.73 -4.45
N TYR A 14 0.34 32.78 -5.18
CA TYR A 14 1.54 33.51 -4.76
C TYR A 14 1.74 34.70 -5.69
N GLY A 15 1.43 35.89 -5.20
CA GLY A 15 1.42 37.11 -6.01
C GLY A 15 0.46 37.01 -7.19
N ASN A 16 0.96 37.23 -8.40
CA ASN A 16 0.15 37.25 -9.63
C ASN A 16 0.03 35.88 -10.32
N VAL A 17 0.56 34.82 -9.69
CA VAL A 17 0.58 33.46 -10.24
C VAL A 17 -0.29 32.53 -9.40
N THR A 18 -1.12 31.73 -10.08
CA THR A 18 -1.96 30.69 -9.47
C THR A 18 -1.40 29.31 -9.80
N TRP A 19 -1.10 28.51 -8.78
CA TRP A 19 -0.68 27.12 -8.92
C TRP A 19 -1.81 26.18 -8.51
N ASN A 20 -2.07 25.18 -9.35
CA ASN A 20 -2.93 24.05 -8.99
C ASN A 20 -2.07 23.02 -8.23
N VAL A 21 -2.36 22.79 -6.96
CA VAL A 21 -1.67 21.79 -6.14
C VAL A 21 -2.49 20.50 -6.12
N ILE A 22 -1.86 19.38 -6.49
CA ILE A 22 -2.43 18.04 -6.38
C ILE A 22 -1.89 17.42 -5.09
N THR A 23 -2.77 17.18 -4.11
CA THR A 23 -2.37 16.42 -2.92
C THR A 23 -2.19 14.95 -3.29
N MET A 24 -0.98 14.43 -3.11
CA MET A 24 -0.77 12.97 -3.12
C MET A 24 -1.55 12.38 -1.94
N PRO A 25 -2.31 11.29 -2.14
CA PRO A 25 -2.93 10.61 -1.01
C PRO A 25 -1.84 10.20 -0.02
N VAL A 26 -2.09 10.41 1.26
CA VAL A 26 -1.23 9.88 2.32
C VAL A 26 -1.28 8.36 2.18
N ILE A 27 -0.15 7.75 1.78
CA ILE A 27 -0.03 6.30 1.74
C ILE A 27 0.01 5.87 3.21
N GLU A 28 -1.10 5.34 3.73
CA GLU A 28 -1.11 4.71 5.04
C GLU A 28 -0.16 3.51 4.99
N VAL A 29 1.01 3.65 5.63
CA VAL A 29 1.93 2.53 5.79
C VAL A 29 1.24 1.53 6.71
N PRO A 30 0.95 0.30 6.26
CA PRO A 30 0.30 -0.68 7.10
C PRO A 30 1.18 -0.95 8.32
N GLN A 31 0.63 -0.68 9.50
CA GLN A 31 1.30 -0.96 10.77
C GLN A 31 1.21 -2.47 11.01
N ILE A 32 2.25 -3.20 10.58
CA ILE A 32 2.36 -4.64 10.80
C ILE A 32 2.79 -4.92 12.25
N SER A 33 2.18 -5.91 12.88
CA SER A 33 2.60 -6.35 14.22
C SER A 33 3.97 -7.04 14.18
N LEU A 34 4.68 -7.10 15.32
CA LEU A 34 5.92 -7.87 15.44
C LEU A 34 5.72 -9.36 15.12
N GLU A 35 4.55 -9.91 15.45
CA GLU A 35 4.20 -11.29 15.12
C GLU A 35 4.10 -11.49 13.60
N GLU A 36 3.40 -10.60 12.90
CA GLU A 36 3.30 -10.63 11.44
C GLU A 36 4.66 -10.40 10.77
N GLN A 37 5.46 -9.47 11.30
CA GLN A 37 6.79 -9.21 10.79
C GLN A 37 7.67 -10.46 10.85
N ARG A 38 7.62 -11.21 11.96
CA ARG A 38 8.35 -12.49 12.10
C ARG A 38 7.78 -13.58 11.20
N LYS A 39 6.44 -13.69 11.13
CA LYS A 39 5.75 -14.71 10.33
C LYS A 39 6.00 -14.56 8.84
N TYR A 40 6.10 -13.32 8.35
CA TYR A 40 6.25 -13.02 6.92
C TYR A 40 7.64 -12.48 6.56
N ALA A 41 8.62 -12.60 7.45
CA ALA A 41 9.98 -12.13 7.25
C ALA A 41 10.60 -12.64 5.94
N GLY A 42 11.14 -11.71 5.15
CA GLY A 42 11.76 -11.98 3.84
C GLY A 42 10.78 -12.26 2.70
N ARG A 43 9.49 -12.02 2.88
CA ARG A 43 8.46 -12.27 1.86
C ARG A 43 7.82 -10.99 1.35
N HIS A 44 7.23 -11.10 0.17
CA HIS A 44 6.28 -10.10 -0.34
C HIS A 44 4.89 -10.45 0.19
N ALA A 45 4.22 -9.48 0.80
CA ALA A 45 2.88 -9.58 1.33
C ALA A 45 1.91 -8.75 0.48
N ALA A 46 0.70 -9.28 0.27
CA ALA A 46 -0.41 -8.52 -0.30
C ALA A 46 -1.39 -8.13 0.81
N ILE A 47 -1.86 -6.88 0.74
CA ILE A 47 -2.65 -6.24 1.77
C ILE A 47 -3.97 -5.79 1.18
N VAL A 48 -5.05 -6.19 1.82
CA VAL A 48 -6.42 -5.75 1.50
C VAL A 48 -7.05 -5.23 2.78
N GLU A 49 -7.61 -4.02 2.72
CA GLU A 49 -8.27 -3.37 3.88
C GLU A 49 -7.39 -3.36 5.14
N GLY A 50 -6.09 -3.10 4.96
CA GLY A 50 -5.12 -2.99 6.05
C GLY A 50 -4.65 -4.32 6.65
N ARG A 51 -5.00 -5.47 6.07
CA ARG A 51 -4.59 -6.80 6.56
C ARG A 51 -3.79 -7.57 5.53
N ILE A 52 -2.77 -8.30 5.98
CA ILE A 52 -2.04 -9.24 5.12
C ILE A 52 -2.96 -10.43 4.81
N VAL A 53 -3.28 -10.62 3.53
CA VAL A 53 -4.16 -11.71 3.08
C VAL A 53 -3.42 -12.82 2.35
N SER A 54 -2.25 -12.52 1.78
CA SER A 54 -1.40 -13.50 1.10
C SER A 54 0.07 -13.09 1.18
N SER A 55 0.96 -14.06 0.95
CA SER A 55 2.39 -13.82 0.82
C SER A 55 3.02 -14.72 -0.24
N GLY A 56 4.14 -14.29 -0.82
CA GLY A 56 4.93 -15.05 -1.78
C GLY A 56 6.39 -14.63 -1.77
N ASP A 57 7.21 -15.38 -2.50
CA ASP A 57 8.63 -15.06 -2.66
C ASP A 57 8.79 -13.83 -3.58
N THR A 58 7.80 -13.57 -4.45
CA THR A 58 7.74 -12.38 -5.31
C THR A 58 6.46 -11.57 -5.09
N ALA A 59 6.53 -10.28 -5.41
CA ALA A 59 5.36 -9.39 -5.38
C ALA A 59 4.23 -9.90 -6.30
N ARG A 60 4.58 -10.45 -7.47
CA ARG A 60 3.62 -11.03 -8.42
C ARG A 60 2.86 -12.20 -7.82
N GLU A 61 3.58 -13.12 -7.18
CA GLU A 61 2.97 -14.30 -6.56
C GLU A 61 2.02 -13.90 -5.43
N ALA A 62 2.46 -12.99 -4.55
CA ALA A 62 1.62 -12.46 -3.49
C ALA A 62 0.34 -11.83 -4.06
N PHE A 63 0.48 -10.98 -5.09
CA PHE A 63 -0.65 -10.35 -5.76
C PHE A 63 -1.62 -11.35 -6.38
N GLN A 64 -1.11 -12.35 -7.12
CA GLN A 64 -1.95 -13.36 -7.78
C GLN A 64 -2.78 -14.13 -6.75
N LYS A 65 -2.15 -14.59 -5.66
CA LYS A 65 -2.87 -15.25 -4.56
C LYS A 65 -3.91 -14.33 -3.91
N ALA A 66 -3.60 -13.05 -3.72
CA ALA A 66 -4.56 -12.09 -3.19
C ALA A 66 -5.75 -11.91 -4.16
N LYS A 67 -5.48 -11.91 -5.47
CA LYS A 67 -6.50 -11.72 -6.49
C LYS A 67 -7.41 -12.94 -6.65
N GLU A 68 -6.89 -14.14 -6.43
CA GLU A 68 -7.69 -15.37 -6.34
C GLU A 68 -8.63 -15.36 -5.13
N LEU A 69 -8.17 -14.83 -3.99
CA LEU A 69 -8.98 -14.70 -2.78
C LEU A 69 -10.01 -13.56 -2.85
N PHE A 70 -9.68 -12.48 -3.55
CA PHE A 70 -10.50 -11.25 -3.68
C PHE A 70 -10.65 -10.82 -5.16
N PRO A 71 -11.36 -11.61 -5.98
CA PRO A 71 -11.51 -11.35 -7.41
C PRO A 71 -12.27 -10.04 -7.72
N GLU A 72 -13.04 -9.51 -6.78
CA GLU A 72 -13.78 -8.26 -6.88
C GLU A 72 -12.93 -7.01 -6.64
N LYS A 73 -11.83 -7.12 -5.88
CA LYS A 73 -10.95 -5.98 -5.54
C LYS A 73 -10.16 -5.53 -6.75
N LYS A 74 -10.16 -4.23 -7.07
CA LYS A 74 -9.34 -3.71 -8.16
C LYS A 74 -7.85 -3.77 -7.78
N THR A 75 -6.98 -3.71 -8.78
CA THR A 75 -5.53 -3.77 -8.59
C THR A 75 -5.01 -2.67 -7.67
N ASP A 76 -5.58 -1.47 -7.75
CA ASP A 76 -5.23 -0.31 -6.91
C ASP A 76 -5.74 -0.42 -5.46
N GLU A 77 -6.60 -1.40 -5.16
CA GLU A 77 -7.09 -1.69 -3.82
C GLU A 77 -6.26 -2.79 -3.11
N ILE A 78 -5.30 -3.40 -3.82
CA ILE A 78 -4.40 -4.43 -3.28
C ILE A 78 -3.01 -3.82 -3.08
N GLY A 79 -2.64 -3.56 -1.84
CA GLY A 79 -1.30 -3.10 -1.48
C GLY A 79 -0.27 -4.23 -1.59
N LEU A 80 0.96 -3.91 -1.98
CA LEU A 80 2.09 -4.83 -1.96
C LEU A 80 3.20 -4.27 -1.09
N LEU A 81 3.74 -5.11 -0.20
CA LEU A 81 4.79 -4.74 0.74
C LEU A 81 5.84 -5.85 0.78
N TYR A 82 7.12 -5.50 0.73
CA TYR A 82 8.19 -6.41 1.11
C TYR A 82 8.43 -6.30 2.62
N ILE A 83 8.44 -7.44 3.31
CA ILE A 83 8.71 -7.51 4.75
C ILE A 83 10.17 -7.95 4.92
N PRO A 84 11.10 -7.06 5.31
CA PRO A 84 12.50 -7.41 5.47
C PRO A 84 12.69 -8.37 6.65
N ARG A 85 13.74 -9.18 6.58
CA ARG A 85 14.21 -9.95 7.75
C ARG A 85 14.86 -9.00 8.75
N GLU A 86 14.70 -9.26 10.05
CA GLU A 86 15.29 -8.43 11.13
C GLU A 86 16.81 -8.23 10.95
N GLU A 87 17.49 -9.18 10.29
CA GLU A 87 18.93 -9.15 9.97
C GLU A 87 19.34 -8.04 8.97
N MET A 88 18.40 -7.35 8.30
CA MET A 88 18.71 -6.30 7.32
C MET A 88 18.67 -4.87 7.86
N MET A 89 18.42 -4.67 9.17
CA MET A 89 18.58 -3.36 9.82
C MET A 89 20.01 -3.21 10.32
N ILE A 90 20.97 -3.02 9.41
CA ILE A 90 22.32 -2.60 9.79
C ILE A 90 22.61 -1.27 9.09
N LEU A 91 23.01 -0.31 9.92
CA LEU A 91 23.28 1.11 9.68
C LEU A 91 24.23 1.40 8.50
#